data_AF-A0A846BP38-F1
#
_entry.id   AF-A0A846BP38-F1
#
_cell.length_a   1.000
_cell.length_b   1.000
_cell.length_c   1.000
_cell.angle_alpha   90.00
_cell.angle_beta   90.00
_cell.angle_gamma   90.00
#
_symmetry.space_group_name_H-M   'P 1'
#
loop_
_entity.id
_entity.type
_entity.pdbx_description
1 polymer ?
#
loop_
_entity_poly.entity_id
_entity_poly.type
_entity_poly.pdbx_seq_one_letter_code
_entity_poly.pdbx_strand_id
1 'polypeptide(L)'
;MNLEQILYTLSSQGIKLWADGEQLKINAPKGSLTAEIRNLLSQNKTELLQLIKQKSSNIKTNDIPLVPTNRDTSLTLSYQQERLWSVAQLMPDSAALNLCQTLRIQGLIDIPVLQKSWNEIVGRHEILRTNFCLVGGSLVQRLIPGLNVIISWEDNLNLSTNEIAAVIEENIAQESLKTFDLSQAPLFNLKLLRFSETDGVLILVFHHIISDALSISLLIQEFLTYMM
;
A
#
# COMPACT_ATOMS: atom_id res chain seq x y z
N MET A 1 -7.68 -1.64 35.64
CA MET A 1 -7.67 -1.55 34.16
C MET A 1 -7.66 -2.96 33.62
N ASN A 2 -8.48 -3.30 32.62
CA ASN A 2 -8.49 -4.66 32.06
C ASN A 2 -7.22 -4.89 31.20
N LEU A 3 -6.74 -6.12 31.08
CA LEU A 3 -5.56 -6.50 30.29
C LEU A 3 -5.66 -6.05 28.83
N GLU A 4 -6.86 -6.07 28.24
CA GLU A 4 -7.06 -5.57 26.87
C GLU A 4 -6.85 -4.06 26.76
N GLN A 5 -7.28 -3.30 27.77
CA GLN A 5 -7.04 -1.86 27.83
C GLN A 5 -5.54 -1.57 28.03
N ILE A 6 -4.84 -2.39 28.83
CA ILE A 6 -3.38 -2.32 28.98
C ILE A 6 -2.69 -2.52 27.63
N LEU A 7 -3.03 -3.58 26.89
CA LEU A 7 -2.47 -3.84 25.56
C LEU A 7 -2.77 -2.71 24.57
N TYR A 8 -3.99 -2.19 24.59
CA TYR A 8 -4.39 -1.07 23.74
C TYR A 8 -3.59 0.20 24.05
N THR A 9 -3.48 0.58 25.33
CA THR A 9 -2.73 1.76 25.76
C THR A 9 -1.24 1.65 25.45
N LEU A 10 -0.65 0.47 25.60
CA LEU A 10 0.76 0.26 25.26
C LEU A 10 0.97 0.33 23.74
N SER A 11 0.09 -0.29 22.96
CA SER A 11 0.16 -0.27 21.50
C SER A 11 -0.01 1.15 20.94
N SER A 12 -0.90 1.97 21.51
CA SER A 12 -1.08 3.36 21.08
C SER A 12 0.14 4.25 21.37
N GLN A 13 1.00 3.84 22.29
CA GLN A 13 2.30 4.46 22.59
C GLN A 13 3.47 3.84 21.80
N GLY A 14 3.18 2.96 20.83
CA GLY A 14 4.18 2.28 20.03
C GLY A 14 4.95 1.18 20.77
N ILE A 15 4.49 0.77 21.95
CA ILE A 15 5.10 -0.30 22.75
C ILE A 15 4.48 -1.62 22.30
N LYS A 16 5.30 -2.48 21.68
CA LYS A 16 4.92 -3.80 21.20
C LYS A 16 5.35 -4.87 22.19
N LEU A 17 4.45 -5.81 22.47
CA LEU A 17 4.69 -6.97 23.34
C LEU A 17 4.51 -8.25 22.53
N TRP A 18 5.38 -9.24 22.75
CA TRP A 18 5.18 -10.59 22.23
C TRP A 18 5.69 -11.63 23.22
N ALA A 19 5.15 -12.84 23.11
CA ALA A 19 5.63 -13.98 23.87
C ALA A 19 6.76 -14.67 23.09
N ASP A 20 7.84 -15.00 23.79
CA ASP A 20 8.91 -15.87 23.30
C ASP A 20 9.10 -16.98 24.35
N GLY A 21 8.46 -18.13 24.11
CA GLY A 21 8.33 -19.18 25.11
C GLY A 21 7.62 -18.67 26.38
N GLU A 22 8.31 -18.71 27.52
CA GLU A 22 7.81 -18.19 28.82
C GLU A 22 8.24 -16.74 29.10
N GLN A 23 8.87 -16.06 28.13
CA GLN A 23 9.37 -14.70 28.29
C GLN A 23 8.46 -13.69 27.58
N LEU A 24 8.16 -12.59 28.26
CA LEU A 24 7.47 -11.45 27.67
C LEU A 24 8.53 -10.51 27.10
N LYS A 25 8.61 -10.43 25.77
CA LYS A 25 9.51 -9.51 25.07
C LYS A 25 8.79 -8.21 24.73
N ILE A 26 9.57 -7.13 24.70
CA ILE A 26 9.08 -5.77 24.59
C ILE A 26 9.94 -5.03 23.57
N ASN A 27 9.30 -4.31 22.65
CA ASN A 27 9.94 -3.32 21.79
C ASN A 27 9.26 -1.98 22.03
N ALA A 28 10.04 -0.96 22.39
CA ALA A 28 9.51 0.32 22.84
C ALA A 28 10.39 1.47 22.31
N PRO A 29 9.81 2.60 21.86
CA PRO A 29 10.55 3.80 21.54
C PRO A 29 11.46 4.26 22.69
N LYS A 30 12.59 4.89 22.38
CA LYS A 30 13.54 5.35 23.40
C LYS A 30 12.85 6.35 24.34
N GLY A 31 12.83 6.06 25.64
CA GLY A 31 12.21 6.90 26.66
C GLY A 31 10.73 6.61 26.97
N SER A 32 10.05 5.73 26.20
CA SER A 32 8.64 5.42 26.45
C SER A 32 8.42 4.41 27.58
N LEU A 33 9.45 3.68 28.00
CA LEU A 33 9.36 2.68 29.07
C LEU A 33 9.52 3.32 30.47
N THR A 34 8.50 4.06 30.90
CA THR A 34 8.46 4.74 32.20
C THR A 34 8.44 3.75 33.38
N ALA A 35 8.72 4.23 34.59
CA ALA A 35 8.65 3.41 35.81
C ALA A 35 7.23 2.82 36.04
N GLU A 36 6.20 3.58 35.69
CA GLU A 36 4.80 3.14 35.76
C GLU A 36 4.52 1.99 34.80
N ILE A 37 4.98 2.09 33.55
CA ILE A 37 4.82 1.04 32.54
C ILE A 37 5.58 -0.22 32.94
N ARG A 38 6.80 -0.08 33.47
CA ARG A 38 7.56 -1.23 34.00
C ARG A 38 6.82 -1.94 35.13
N ASN A 39 6.25 -1.18 36.07
CA ASN A 39 5.50 -1.74 37.19
C ASN A 39 4.22 -2.45 36.72
N LEU A 40 3.49 -1.82 35.79
CA LEU A 40 2.30 -2.39 35.17
C LEU A 40 2.60 -3.72 34.46
N LEU A 41 3.69 -3.77 33.70
CA LEU A 41 4.13 -5.00 33.01
C LEU A 41 4.59 -6.08 33.98
N SER A 42 5.30 -5.71 35.05
CA SER A 42 5.74 -6.70 36.05
C SER A 42 4.58 -7.30 36.84
N GLN A 43 3.58 -6.48 37.21
CA GLN A 43 2.42 -6.92 37.98
C GLN A 43 1.50 -7.86 37.18
N ASN A 44 1.42 -7.66 35.86
CA ASN A 44 0.51 -8.40 34.99
C ASN A 44 1.24 -9.41 34.08
N LYS A 45 2.53 -9.70 34.33
CA LYS A 45 3.39 -10.47 33.42
C LYS A 45 2.79 -11.82 33.01
N THR A 46 2.33 -12.61 33.99
CA THR A 46 1.81 -13.96 33.75
C THR A 46 0.51 -13.94 32.96
N GLU A 47 -0.40 -13.02 33.31
CA GLU A 47 -1.69 -12.88 32.65
C GLU A 47 -1.56 -12.32 31.24
N LEU A 48 -0.65 -11.34 31.03
CA LEU A 48 -0.31 -10.82 29.70
C LEU A 48 0.32 -11.92 28.82
N LEU A 49 1.21 -12.74 29.37
CA LEU A 49 1.78 -13.87 28.66
C LEU A 49 0.71 -14.89 28.25
N GLN A 50 -0.21 -15.23 29.15
CA GLN A 50 -1.32 -16.12 28.83
C GLN A 50 -2.27 -15.52 27.78
N LEU A 51 -2.63 -14.25 27.91
CA LEU A 51 -3.52 -13.56 26.96
C LEU A 51 -2.88 -13.46 25.57
N ILE A 52 -1.60 -13.12 25.49
CA ILE A 52 -0.85 -13.08 24.22
C ILE A 52 -0.77 -14.49 23.63
N LYS A 53 -0.41 -15.50 24.42
CA LYS A 53 -0.40 -16.91 23.97
C LYS A 53 -1.77 -17.38 23.49
N GLN A 54 -2.86 -17.02 24.17
CA GLN A 54 -4.23 -17.37 23.75
C GLN A 54 -4.63 -16.66 22.46
N LYS A 55 -4.33 -15.36 22.32
CA LYS A 55 -4.58 -14.62 21.07
C LYS A 55 -3.71 -15.14 19.92
N SER A 56 -2.45 -15.51 20.18
CA SER A 56 -1.55 -16.21 19.25
C SER A 56 -1.92 -17.68 19.01
N SER A 57 -2.76 -18.29 19.85
CA SER A 57 -3.27 -19.66 19.64
C SER A 57 -4.55 -19.64 18.80
N ASN A 58 -5.38 -18.61 18.96
CA ASN A 58 -6.53 -18.34 18.09
C ASN A 58 -6.10 -17.77 16.72
N ILE A 59 -4.93 -17.12 16.67
CA ILE A 59 -4.21 -16.82 15.44
C ILE A 59 -3.04 -17.80 15.38
N LYS A 60 -3.29 -19.08 15.12
CA LYS A 60 -2.27 -19.88 14.44
C LYS A 60 -2.05 -19.25 13.07
N THR A 61 -1.24 -18.19 12.99
CA THR A 61 -0.29 -18.10 11.89
C THR A 61 0.57 -19.33 12.08
N ASN A 62 0.15 -20.45 11.49
CA ASN A 62 1.13 -21.45 11.13
C ASN A 62 2.21 -20.63 10.42
N ASP A 63 3.44 -20.67 10.93
CA ASP A 63 4.62 -20.20 10.21
C ASP A 63 4.78 -21.12 8.99
N ILE A 64 3.82 -21.05 8.06
CA ILE A 64 3.90 -21.66 6.76
C ILE A 64 4.98 -20.82 6.08
N PRO A 65 6.17 -21.40 5.84
CA PRO A 65 7.23 -20.64 5.20
C PRO A 65 6.70 -20.13 3.85
N LEU A 66 6.98 -18.85 3.55
CA LEU A 66 6.69 -18.32 2.24
C LEU A 66 7.55 -19.07 1.23
N VAL A 67 6.91 -19.86 0.36
CA VAL A 67 7.57 -20.60 -0.71
C VAL A 67 7.38 -19.85 -2.01
N PRO A 68 8.41 -19.72 -2.86
CA PRO A 68 8.24 -19.19 -4.21
C PRO A 68 7.17 -19.97 -4.98
N THR A 69 6.13 -19.28 -5.44
CA THR A 69 5.10 -19.90 -6.30
C THR A 69 5.61 -20.07 -7.73
N ASN A 70 5.29 -21.19 -8.38
CA ASN A 70 5.60 -21.40 -9.79
C ASN A 70 4.80 -20.42 -10.68
N ARG A 71 5.48 -19.65 -11.54
CA ARG A 71 4.87 -18.67 -12.45
C ARG A 71 4.42 -19.26 -13.79
N ASP A 72 4.79 -20.51 -14.08
CA ASP A 72 4.38 -21.24 -15.29
C ASP A 72 2.98 -21.87 -15.17
N THR A 73 2.39 -21.80 -13.97
CA THR A 73 1.04 -22.30 -13.69
C THR A 73 0.04 -21.17 -13.57
N SER A 74 -1.24 -21.49 -13.79
CA SER A 74 -2.33 -20.55 -13.56
C SER A 74 -2.34 -20.08 -12.10
N LEU A 75 -2.19 -18.77 -11.89
CA LEU A 75 -2.18 -18.16 -10.56
C LEU A 75 -3.62 -17.87 -10.12
N THR A 76 -4.04 -18.42 -8.99
CA THR A 76 -5.36 -18.13 -8.41
C THR A 76 -5.32 -16.80 -7.67
N LEU A 77 -6.48 -16.16 -7.54
CA LEU A 77 -6.62 -14.96 -6.71
C LEU A 77 -6.53 -15.35 -5.23
N SER A 78 -6.11 -14.41 -4.40
CA SER A 78 -6.38 -14.49 -2.97
C SER A 78 -7.87 -14.24 -2.69
N TYR A 79 -8.38 -14.71 -1.55
CA TYR A 79 -9.77 -14.47 -1.14
C TYR A 79 -10.16 -12.97 -1.15
N GLN A 80 -9.22 -12.10 -0.77
CA GLN A 80 -9.47 -10.66 -0.79
C GLN A 80 -9.59 -10.13 -2.21
N GLN A 81 -8.76 -10.62 -3.13
CA GLN A 81 -8.85 -10.25 -4.54
C GLN A 81 -10.13 -10.79 -5.19
N GLU A 82 -10.57 -12.01 -4.87
CA GLU A 82 -11.86 -12.55 -5.35
C GLU A 82 -13.04 -11.70 -4.89
N ARG A 83 -13.03 -11.26 -3.63
CA ARG A 83 -14.05 -10.36 -3.09
C ARG A 83 -14.06 -9.02 -3.82
N LEU A 84 -12.89 -8.40 -4.01
CA LEU A 84 -12.77 -7.13 -4.72
C LEU A 84 -13.21 -7.25 -6.18
N TRP A 85 -12.82 -8.33 -6.87
CA TRP A 85 -13.27 -8.60 -8.23
C TRP A 85 -14.78 -8.74 -8.31
N SER A 86 -15.39 -9.49 -7.37
CA SER A 86 -16.85 -9.68 -7.32
C SER A 86 -17.58 -8.35 -7.12
N VAL A 87 -17.07 -7.49 -6.23
CA VAL A 87 -17.63 -6.13 -6.03
C VAL A 87 -17.49 -5.28 -7.29
N ALA A 88 -16.34 -5.34 -7.97
CA ALA A 88 -16.12 -4.62 -9.22
C ALA A 88 -17.10 -5.06 -10.34
N GLN A 89 -17.42 -6.35 -10.44
CA GLN A 89 -18.40 -6.84 -11.42
C GLN A 89 -19.83 -6.32 -11.19
N LEU A 90 -20.19 -6.02 -9.93
CA LEU A 90 -21.51 -5.45 -9.61
C LEU A 90 -21.61 -3.96 -9.95
N MET A 91 -20.47 -3.28 -10.11
CA MET A 91 -20.38 -1.84 -10.35
C MET A 91 -19.27 -1.52 -11.38
N PRO A 92 -19.40 -1.98 -12.63
CA PRO A 92 -18.31 -1.93 -13.62
C PRO A 92 -17.85 -0.50 -13.96
N ASP A 93 -18.75 0.48 -13.85
CA ASP A 93 -18.45 1.89 -14.13
C ASP A 93 -18.10 2.70 -12.87
N SER A 94 -17.81 2.03 -11.75
CA SER A 94 -17.53 2.68 -10.47
C SER A 94 -16.04 2.78 -10.17
N ALA A 95 -15.63 3.97 -9.74
CA ALA A 95 -14.30 4.24 -9.21
C ALA A 95 -14.19 4.00 -7.68
N ALA A 96 -15.21 3.42 -7.04
CA ALA A 96 -15.25 3.25 -5.59
C ALA A 96 -14.14 2.34 -5.02
N LEU A 97 -13.47 1.57 -5.88
CA LEU A 97 -12.34 0.71 -5.52
C LEU A 97 -10.99 1.33 -5.90
N ASN A 98 -10.95 2.61 -6.24
CA ASN A 98 -9.70 3.31 -6.48
C ASN A 98 -9.09 3.81 -5.16
N LEU A 99 -7.76 3.70 -5.09
CA LEU A 99 -6.93 4.30 -4.08
C LEU A 99 -6.15 5.44 -4.74
N CYS A 100 -6.48 6.68 -4.39
CA CYS A 100 -5.85 7.87 -4.94
C CYS A 100 -4.90 8.49 -3.89
N GLN A 101 -3.68 8.79 -4.31
CA GLN A 101 -2.66 9.45 -3.48
C GLN A 101 -1.95 10.52 -4.31
N THR A 102 -1.45 11.56 -3.65
CA THR A 102 -0.62 12.58 -4.29
C THR A 102 0.74 12.70 -3.62
N LEU A 103 1.76 13.02 -4.43
CA LEU A 103 3.13 13.27 -4.00
C LEU A 103 3.57 14.61 -4.58
N ARG A 104 3.92 15.57 -3.72
CA ARG A 104 4.56 16.80 -4.16
C ARG A 104 6.06 16.55 -4.37
N ILE A 105 6.55 16.93 -5.54
CA ILE A 105 7.95 16.82 -5.94
C ILE A 105 8.54 18.23 -5.90
N GLN A 106 9.65 18.38 -5.18
CA GLN A 106 10.43 19.61 -5.11
C GLN A 106 11.86 19.31 -5.54
N GLY A 107 12.44 20.21 -6.35
CA GLY A 107 13.70 19.97 -7.04
C GLY A 107 13.48 19.57 -8.50
N LEU A 108 14.57 19.48 -9.27
CA LEU A 108 14.52 19.32 -10.73
C LEU A 108 13.66 18.12 -11.15
N ILE A 109 12.64 18.40 -11.96
CA ILE A 109 11.69 17.41 -12.48
C ILE A 109 12.18 16.91 -13.83
N ASP A 110 12.93 15.81 -13.82
CA ASP A 110 13.40 15.10 -15.01
C ASP A 110 12.41 13.97 -15.37
N ILE A 111 11.58 14.22 -16.40
CA ILE A 111 10.54 13.27 -16.85
C ILE A 111 11.13 11.92 -17.28
N PRO A 112 12.21 11.84 -18.09
CA PRO A 112 12.90 10.59 -18.36
C PRO A 112 13.31 9.81 -17.10
N VAL A 113 13.84 10.48 -16.08
CA VAL A 113 14.23 9.82 -14.81
C VAL A 113 13.00 9.29 -14.09
N LEU A 114 11.96 10.12 -13.92
CA LEU A 114 10.66 9.71 -13.36
C LEU A 114 10.11 8.46 -14.05
N GLN A 115 10.10 8.48 -15.37
CA GLN A 115 9.60 7.40 -16.21
C GLN A 115 10.40 6.10 -16.04
N LYS A 116 11.73 6.22 -15.97
CA LYS A 116 12.63 5.10 -15.73
C LYS A 116 12.42 4.51 -14.33
N SER A 117 12.36 5.35 -13.30
CA SER A 117 12.16 4.93 -11.91
C SER A 117 10.88 4.11 -11.75
N TRP A 118 9.77 4.56 -12.33
CA TRP A 118 8.52 3.81 -12.30
C TRP A 118 8.56 2.51 -13.10
N ASN A 119 9.27 2.47 -14.23
CA ASN A 119 9.46 1.22 -14.97
C ASN A 119 10.28 0.19 -14.17
N GLU A 120 11.28 0.60 -13.40
CA GLU A 120 12.03 -0.29 -12.50
C GLU A 120 11.13 -0.85 -11.39
N ILE A 121 10.31 -0.01 -10.76
CA ILE A 121 9.33 -0.42 -9.73
C ILE A 121 8.34 -1.43 -10.32
N VAL A 122 7.77 -1.13 -11.49
CA VAL A 122 6.83 -2.01 -12.20
C VAL A 122 7.50 -3.32 -12.62
N GLY A 123 8.76 -3.27 -13.05
CA GLY A 123 9.57 -4.46 -13.35
C GLY A 123 9.73 -5.37 -12.12
N ARG A 124 10.02 -4.77 -10.97
CA ARG A 124 10.29 -5.46 -9.70
C ARG A 124 9.04 -6.05 -9.05
N HIS A 125 7.90 -5.37 -9.12
CA HIS A 125 6.66 -5.79 -8.45
C HIS A 125 5.66 -6.38 -9.44
N GLU A 126 5.58 -7.71 -9.48
CA GLU A 126 4.69 -8.44 -10.39
C GLU A 126 3.23 -7.98 -10.33
N ILE A 127 2.72 -7.64 -9.14
CA ILE A 127 1.31 -7.24 -8.95
C ILE A 127 0.95 -5.97 -9.74
N LEU A 128 1.91 -5.07 -10.01
CA LEU A 128 1.70 -3.89 -10.84
C LEU A 128 1.56 -4.21 -12.33
N ARG A 129 1.97 -5.42 -12.73
CA ARG A 129 1.87 -5.96 -14.08
C ARG A 129 0.83 -7.08 -14.18
N THR A 130 -0.04 -7.23 -13.17
CA THR A 130 -1.05 -8.29 -13.12
C THR A 130 -2.42 -7.76 -13.53
N ASN A 131 -3.11 -8.51 -14.39
CA ASN A 131 -4.55 -8.37 -14.62
C ASN A 131 -5.30 -9.62 -14.15
N PHE A 132 -6.63 -9.53 -14.15
CA PHE A 132 -7.55 -10.55 -13.64
C PHE A 132 -8.56 -10.90 -14.72
N CYS A 133 -8.58 -12.15 -15.15
CA CYS A 133 -9.45 -12.60 -16.24
C CYS A 133 -10.01 -13.99 -16.00
N LEU A 134 -11.10 -14.32 -16.70
CA LEU A 134 -11.67 -15.66 -16.72
C LEU A 134 -10.99 -16.49 -17.82
N VAL A 135 -10.41 -17.63 -17.45
CA VAL A 135 -9.83 -18.62 -18.37
C VAL A 135 -10.49 -19.97 -18.08
N GLY A 136 -11.22 -20.51 -19.06
CA GLY A 136 -11.92 -21.79 -18.88
C GLY A 136 -12.97 -21.78 -17.75
N GLY A 137 -13.54 -20.61 -17.44
CA GLY A 137 -14.50 -20.43 -16.33
C GLY A 137 -13.85 -20.23 -14.96
N SER A 138 -12.53 -20.28 -14.84
CA SER A 138 -11.79 -19.97 -13.61
C SER A 138 -11.23 -18.55 -13.63
N LEU A 139 -11.37 -17.84 -12.52
CA LEU A 139 -10.80 -16.50 -12.35
C LEU A 139 -9.33 -16.63 -11.97
N VAL A 140 -8.46 -16.00 -12.76
CA VAL A 140 -7.00 -16.16 -12.64
C VAL A 140 -6.29 -14.82 -12.67
N GLN A 141 -5.15 -14.75 -12.01
CA GLN A 141 -4.17 -13.68 -12.14
C GLN A 141 -3.29 -13.98 -13.36
N ARG A 142 -3.13 -13.00 -14.25
CA ARG A 142 -2.22 -13.11 -15.39
C ARG A 142 -1.19 -11.99 -15.32
N LEU A 143 0.07 -12.40 -15.29
CA LEU A 143 1.22 -11.51 -15.30
C LEU A 143 1.51 -11.08 -16.74
N ILE A 144 1.73 -9.78 -16.96
CA ILE A 144 2.13 -9.21 -18.25
C ILE A 144 3.65 -8.95 -18.23
N PRO A 145 4.45 -9.77 -18.95
CA PRO A 145 5.90 -9.57 -19.02
C PRO A 145 6.25 -8.27 -19.74
N GLY A 146 7.27 -7.56 -19.26
CA GLY A 146 7.81 -6.38 -19.94
C GLY A 146 6.86 -5.17 -20.03
N LEU A 147 5.81 -5.13 -19.20
CA LEU A 147 4.92 -3.97 -19.13
C LEU A 147 5.70 -2.75 -18.63
N ASN A 148 5.71 -1.70 -19.44
CA ASN A 148 6.18 -0.37 -19.06
C ASN A 148 4.96 0.51 -18.77
N VAL A 149 5.07 1.37 -17.77
CA VAL A 149 4.04 2.37 -17.48
C VAL A 149 4.33 3.65 -18.24
N ILE A 150 3.32 4.48 -18.46
CA ILE A 150 3.47 5.83 -19.01
C ILE A 150 3.03 6.82 -17.95
N ILE A 151 3.89 7.79 -17.64
CA ILE A 151 3.50 8.94 -16.80
C ILE A 151 2.94 10.00 -17.73
N SER A 152 1.62 10.19 -17.68
CA SER A 152 1.00 11.36 -18.31
C SER A 152 1.45 12.62 -17.58
N TRP A 153 1.70 13.71 -18.30
CA TRP A 153 2.12 14.95 -17.66
C TRP A 153 1.66 16.18 -18.44
N GLU A 154 1.48 17.29 -17.74
CA GLU A 154 1.08 18.56 -18.30
C GLU A 154 1.77 19.73 -17.61
N ASP A 155 2.10 20.75 -18.40
CA ASP A 155 2.68 22.00 -17.95
C ASP A 155 1.60 23.00 -17.56
N ASN A 156 1.59 23.37 -16.29
CA ASN A 156 0.70 24.35 -15.66
C ASN A 156 1.53 25.55 -15.16
N LEU A 157 2.30 26.14 -16.09
CA LEU A 157 3.25 27.21 -15.80
C LEU A 157 2.54 28.57 -15.61
N ASN A 158 3.18 29.47 -14.85
CA ASN A 158 2.72 30.85 -14.62
C ASN A 158 1.37 30.99 -13.91
N LEU A 159 0.97 30.00 -13.12
CA LEU A 159 -0.21 30.06 -12.26
C LEU A 159 0.11 30.71 -10.91
N SER A 160 -0.84 31.46 -10.37
CA SER A 160 -0.82 31.90 -8.98
C SER A 160 -1.05 30.73 -8.03
N THR A 161 -0.71 30.90 -6.74
CA THR A 161 -0.90 29.86 -5.72
C THR A 161 -2.35 29.35 -5.64
N ASN A 162 -3.34 30.23 -5.79
CA ASN A 162 -4.75 29.85 -5.75
C ASN A 162 -5.17 29.04 -6.99
N GLU A 163 -4.65 29.39 -8.16
CA GLU A 163 -4.88 28.64 -9.40
C GLU A 163 -4.22 27.27 -9.34
N ILE A 164 -3.00 27.17 -8.81
CA ILE A 164 -2.31 25.89 -8.59
C ILE A 164 -3.16 24.96 -7.72
N ALA A 165 -3.69 25.46 -6.60
CA ALA A 165 -4.52 24.66 -5.70
C ALA A 165 -5.79 24.13 -6.41
N ALA A 166 -6.47 24.98 -7.19
CA ALA A 166 -7.65 24.60 -7.95
C ALA A 166 -7.33 23.54 -9.02
N VAL A 167 -6.23 23.71 -9.76
CA VAL A 167 -5.78 22.75 -10.77
C VAL A 167 -5.46 21.38 -10.15
N ILE A 168 -4.82 21.37 -8.97
CA ILE A 168 -4.54 20.12 -8.24
C ILE A 168 -5.85 19.44 -7.85
N GLU A 169 -6.79 20.18 -7.24
CA GLU A 169 -8.07 19.62 -6.77
C GLU A 169 -8.90 19.05 -7.93
N GLU A 170 -9.01 19.79 -9.03
CA GLU A 170 -9.72 19.36 -10.23
C GLU A 170 -9.11 18.07 -10.80
N ASN A 171 -7.79 18.02 -10.94
CA ASN A 171 -7.12 16.84 -11.46
C ASN A 171 -7.23 15.64 -10.53
N ILE A 172 -7.16 15.82 -9.21
CA ILE A 172 -7.41 14.73 -8.26
C ILE A 172 -8.84 14.18 -8.42
N ALA A 173 -9.83 15.07 -8.53
CA ALA A 173 -11.22 14.66 -8.74
C ALA A 173 -11.40 13.89 -10.06
N GLN A 174 -10.80 14.36 -11.15
CA GLN A 174 -10.87 13.68 -12.46
C GLN A 174 -10.14 12.34 -12.46
N GLU A 175 -8.91 12.29 -11.96
CA GLU A 175 -8.07 11.09 -11.96
C GLU A 175 -8.63 10.00 -11.03
N SER A 176 -9.13 10.38 -9.85
CA SER A 176 -9.72 9.43 -8.89
C SER A 176 -10.97 8.73 -9.42
N LEU A 177 -11.68 9.34 -10.37
CA LEU A 177 -12.89 8.79 -10.99
C LEU A 177 -12.63 7.90 -12.22
N LYS A 178 -11.38 7.74 -12.66
CA LYS A 178 -11.06 6.86 -13.79
C LYS A 178 -11.37 5.40 -13.44
N THR A 179 -12.06 4.70 -14.33
CA THR A 179 -12.35 3.27 -14.16
C THR A 179 -11.22 2.41 -14.72
N PHE A 180 -11.10 1.18 -14.20
CA PHE A 180 -10.13 0.20 -14.67
C PHE A 180 -10.85 -1.06 -15.14
N ASP A 181 -10.58 -1.50 -16.37
CA ASP A 181 -10.92 -2.84 -16.82
C ASP A 181 -9.95 -3.83 -16.18
N LEU A 182 -10.44 -4.64 -15.22
CA LEU A 182 -9.60 -5.60 -14.49
C LEU A 182 -8.92 -6.63 -15.40
N SER A 183 -9.40 -6.81 -16.63
CA SER A 183 -8.79 -7.69 -17.63
C SER A 183 -7.61 -7.05 -18.38
N GLN A 184 -7.33 -5.76 -18.19
CA GLN A 184 -6.26 -5.02 -18.86
C GLN A 184 -5.29 -4.41 -17.85
N ALA A 185 -4.02 -4.78 -17.91
CA ALA A 185 -2.98 -4.12 -17.13
C ALA A 185 -2.43 -2.89 -17.90
N PRO A 186 -1.93 -1.85 -17.21
CA PRO A 186 -1.82 -1.72 -15.76
C PRO A 186 -3.14 -1.31 -15.09
N LEU A 187 -3.35 -1.76 -13.85
CA LEU A 187 -4.51 -1.38 -13.02
C LEU A 187 -4.21 -0.19 -12.11
N PHE A 188 -3.38 0.73 -12.61
CA PHE A 188 -3.05 1.99 -11.97
C PHE A 188 -2.72 3.05 -13.02
N ASN A 189 -2.79 4.32 -12.63
CA ASN A 189 -2.46 5.46 -13.47
C ASN A 189 -1.53 6.45 -12.73
N LEU A 190 -0.65 7.11 -13.48
CA LEU A 190 0.26 8.14 -13.01
C LEU A 190 0.07 9.41 -13.83
N LYS A 191 -0.20 10.53 -13.16
CA LYS A 191 -0.29 11.87 -13.78
C LYS A 191 0.55 12.89 -13.05
N LEU A 192 1.43 13.57 -13.74
CA LEU A 192 2.25 14.65 -13.20
C LEU A 192 1.72 16.02 -13.64
N LEU A 193 1.42 16.88 -12.68
CA LEU A 193 1.15 18.29 -12.88
C LEU A 193 2.44 19.06 -12.61
N ARG A 194 3.03 19.71 -13.61
CA ARG A 194 4.27 20.48 -13.45
C ARG A 194 3.97 21.97 -13.39
N PHE A 195 4.36 22.63 -12.29
CA PHE A 195 4.13 24.06 -12.07
C PHE A 195 5.40 24.90 -12.33
N SER A 196 6.57 24.26 -12.24
CA SER A 196 7.85 24.80 -12.70
C SER A 196 8.83 23.66 -12.99
N GLU A 197 10.05 23.96 -13.43
CA GLU A 197 11.11 22.96 -13.57
C GLU A 197 11.45 22.24 -12.25
N THR A 198 11.09 22.83 -11.10
CA THR A 198 11.44 22.30 -9.77
C THR A 198 10.26 22.08 -8.83
N ASP A 199 9.02 22.18 -9.32
CA ASP A 199 7.82 22.01 -8.49
C ASP A 199 6.70 21.34 -9.30
N GLY A 200 6.12 20.30 -8.72
CA GLY A 200 5.05 19.55 -9.36
C GLY A 200 4.36 18.59 -8.40
N VAL A 201 3.23 18.05 -8.82
CA VAL A 201 2.46 17.06 -8.06
C VAL A 201 2.24 15.83 -8.93
N LEU A 202 2.72 14.68 -8.46
CA LEU A 202 2.43 13.38 -9.03
C LEU A 202 1.17 12.81 -8.36
N ILE A 203 0.13 12.57 -9.15
CA ILE A 203 -1.09 11.89 -8.76
C ILE A 203 -0.94 10.42 -9.13
N LEU A 204 -1.23 9.55 -8.17
CA LEU A 204 -1.18 8.11 -8.31
C LEU A 204 -2.56 7.54 -7.99
N VAL A 205 -3.10 6.75 -8.91
CA VAL A 205 -4.39 6.08 -8.74
C VAL A 205 -4.19 4.59 -8.96
N PHE A 206 -4.51 3.77 -7.98
CA PHE A 206 -4.41 2.31 -8.06
C PHE A 206 -5.78 1.69 -7.87
N HIS A 207 -6.10 0.63 -8.60
CA HIS A 207 -7.23 -0.22 -8.23
C HIS A 207 -6.88 -1.04 -6.99
N HIS A 208 -7.77 -1.10 -6.00
CA HIS A 208 -7.53 -1.76 -4.70
C HIS A 208 -7.23 -3.27 -4.84
N ILE A 209 -7.59 -3.90 -5.96
CA ILE A 209 -7.28 -5.31 -6.23
C ILE A 209 -5.77 -5.60 -6.36
N ILE A 210 -4.97 -4.60 -6.73
CA ILE A 210 -3.52 -4.73 -6.89
C ILE A 210 -2.72 -4.05 -5.78
N SER A 211 -3.36 -3.28 -4.89
CA SER A 211 -2.67 -2.54 -3.85
C SER A 211 -3.56 -2.19 -2.67
N ASP A 212 -2.92 -1.90 -1.54
CA ASP A 212 -3.52 -1.30 -0.35
C ASP A 212 -2.73 -0.05 0.08
N ALA A 213 -3.19 0.65 1.13
CA ALA A 213 -2.55 1.87 1.62
C ALA A 213 -1.11 1.65 2.11
N LEU A 214 -0.80 0.48 2.68
CA LEU A 214 0.55 0.16 3.14
C LEU A 214 1.48 -0.06 1.95
N SER A 215 1.02 -0.81 0.95
CA SER A 215 1.75 -1.10 -0.28
C SER A 215 2.05 0.18 -1.06
N ILE A 216 1.06 1.09 -1.20
CA ILE A 216 1.28 2.42 -1.81
C ILE A 216 2.37 3.20 -1.07
N SER A 217 2.35 3.20 0.26
CA SER A 217 3.38 3.89 1.06
C SER A 217 4.78 3.32 0.82
N LEU A 218 4.91 2.00 0.67
CA LEU A 218 6.18 1.34 0.36
C LEU A 218 6.65 1.63 -1.08
N LEU A 219 5.74 1.65 -2.05
CA LEU A 219 6.04 2.01 -3.44
C LEU A 219 6.53 3.45 -3.54
N ILE A 220 5.91 4.39 -2.80
CA ILE A 220 6.37 5.78 -2.74
C ILE A 220 7.77 5.87 -2.11
N GLN A 221 8.02 5.16 -1.02
CA GLN A 221 9.35 5.15 -0.39
C GLN A 221 10.44 4.61 -1.34
N GLU A 222 10.12 3.55 -2.08
CA GLU A 222 11.02 3.03 -3.10
C GLU A 222 11.23 4.04 -4.23
N PHE A 223 10.16 4.65 -4.75
CA PHE A 223 10.25 5.68 -5.78
C PHE A 223 11.18 6.82 -5.36
N LEU A 224 11.05 7.30 -4.11
CA LEU A 224 11.95 8.32 -3.57
C LEU A 224 13.41 7.86 -3.53
N THR A 225 13.69 6.56 -3.39
CA THR A 225 15.05 6.02 -3.43
C THR A 225 15.68 6.12 -4.83
N TYR A 226 14.89 6.05 -5.90
CA TYR A 226 15.37 6.27 -7.26
C TYR A 226 15.55 7.75 -7.64
N MET A 227 14.95 8.67 -6.86
CA MET A 227 14.99 10.11 -7.12
C MET A 227 16.11 10.84 -6.35
N MET A 228 16.81 10.15 -5.46
CA MET A 228 17.99 10.64 -4.74
C MET A 228 19.28 10.32 -5.50
#